data_AF-A0A2E1MM92-F1
#
_entry.id   AF-A0A2E1MM92-F1
#
_cell.length_a   1.000
_cell.length_b   1.000
_cell.length_c   1.000
_cell.angle_alpha   90.00
_cell.angle_beta   90.00
_cell.angle_gamma   90.00
#
_symmetry.space_group_name_H-M   'P 1'
#
loop_
_entity.id
_entity.type
_entity.pdbx_description
1 polymer ?
#
loop_
_entity_poly.entity_id
_entity_poly.type
_entity_poly.pdbx_seq_one_letter_code
_entity_poly.pdbx_strand_id
1 'polypeptide(L)'
;MANSKQAIKRAKQNTEKYKLRHAQRSVVRTAVKTVRANIESQNKEKAIESLQKANKVLDSAASKKVIHKNAAARTKSRLSKAVKQLN
;
A
#
# COMPACT_ATOMS: atom_id res chain seq x y z
N MET A 1 15.70 -19.02 -20.27
CA MET A 1 14.67 -19.13 -21.33
C MET A 1 13.61 -20.13 -20.88
N ALA A 2 12.32 -19.88 -21.12
CA ALA A 2 11.25 -20.77 -20.68
C ALA A 2 11.12 -21.93 -21.69
N ASN A 3 11.84 -23.03 -21.43
CA ASN A 3 12.07 -24.07 -22.45
C ASN A 3 10.98 -25.16 -22.52
N SER A 4 10.00 -25.14 -21.60
CA SER A 4 8.86 -26.07 -21.62
C SER A 4 7.54 -25.33 -21.84
N LYS A 5 6.54 -26.01 -22.40
CA LYS A 5 5.18 -25.45 -22.62
C LYS A 5 4.60 -24.86 -21.32
N GLN A 6 4.80 -25.54 -20.20
CA GLN A 6 4.37 -25.05 -18.89
C GLN A 6 5.15 -23.80 -18.44
N ALA A 7 6.48 -23.77 -18.65
CA ALA A 7 7.29 -22.61 -18.30
C ALA A 7 6.87 -21.36 -19.08
N ILE A 8 6.60 -21.49 -20.39
CA ILE A 8 6.13 -20.38 -21.23
C ILE A 8 4.78 -19.85 -20.71
N LYS A 9 3.86 -20.75 -20.33
CA LYS A 9 2.57 -20.37 -19.73
C LYS A 9 2.76 -19.63 -18.40
N ARG A 10 3.64 -20.12 -17.52
CA ARG A 10 3.94 -19.47 -16.23
C ARG A 10 4.55 -18.08 -16.42
N ALA A 11 5.43 -17.91 -17.40
CA ALA A 11 6.02 -16.62 -17.72
C ALA A 11 4.93 -15.58 -18.10
N LYS A 12 4.01 -15.95 -19.01
CA LYS A 12 2.88 -15.09 -19.40
C LYS A 12 1.94 -14.76 -18.23
N GLN A 13 1.65 -15.73 -17.37
CA GLN A 13 0.82 -15.48 -16.17
C GLN A 13 1.51 -14.54 -15.18
N ASN A 14 2.83 -14.67 -15.03
CA ASN A 14 3.59 -13.85 -14.09
C ASN A 14 3.64 -12.38 -14.53
N THR A 15 3.78 -12.08 -15.82
CA THR A 15 3.80 -10.70 -16.31
C THR A 15 2.47 -9.98 -16.04
N GLU A 16 1.34 -10.65 -16.27
CA GLU A 16 0.02 -10.05 -16.00
C GLU A 16 -0.24 -9.86 -14.51
N LYS A 17 0.12 -10.86 -13.69
CA LYS A 17 0.05 -10.75 -12.23
C LYS A 17 0.96 -9.62 -11.72
N TYR A 18 2.16 -9.48 -12.28
CA TYR A 18 3.10 -8.42 -11.94
C TYR A 18 2.48 -7.06 -12.21
N LYS A 19 1.96 -6.79 -13.43
CA LYS A 19 1.31 -5.51 -13.78
C LYS A 19 0.23 -5.11 -12.77
N LEU A 20 -0.68 -6.04 -12.45
CA LEU A 20 -1.75 -5.80 -11.49
C LEU A 20 -1.21 -5.50 -10.08
N ARG A 21 -0.25 -6.29 -9.59
CA ARG A 21 0.34 -6.12 -8.26
C ARG A 21 1.18 -4.84 -8.16
N HIS A 22 1.79 -4.41 -9.25
CA HIS A 22 2.52 -3.16 -9.33
C HIS A 22 1.58 -1.96 -9.20
N ALA A 23 0.46 -1.95 -9.93
CA ALA A 23 -0.56 -0.92 -9.79
C ALA A 23 -1.11 -0.84 -8.35
N GLN A 24 -1.45 -1.99 -7.76
CA GLN A 24 -1.97 -2.04 -6.39
C GLN A 24 -0.95 -1.55 -5.34
N ARG A 25 0.35 -1.88 -5.49
CA ARG A 25 1.40 -1.34 -4.62
C ARG A 25 1.58 0.16 -4.80
N SER A 26 1.45 0.67 -6.01
CA SER A 26 1.52 2.11 -6.29
C SER A 26 0.44 2.87 -5.51
N VAL A 27 -0.81 2.41 -5.57
CA VAL A 27 -1.94 3.01 -4.83
C VAL A 27 -1.67 3.06 -3.32
N VAL A 28 -1.16 1.97 -2.73
CA VAL A 28 -0.79 1.93 -1.31
C VAL A 28 0.29 2.96 -0.99
N ARG A 29 1.34 3.05 -1.81
CA ARG A 29 2.44 4.01 -1.60
C ARG A 29 1.95 5.45 -1.69
N THR A 30 1.10 5.76 -2.66
CA THR A 30 0.52 7.10 -2.81
C THR A 30 -0.32 7.47 -1.59
N ALA A 31 -1.18 6.57 -1.10
CA ALA A 31 -1.98 6.82 0.10
C ALA A 31 -1.12 7.07 1.36
N VAL A 32 0.02 6.38 1.49
CA VAL A 32 0.96 6.63 2.59
C VAL A 32 1.68 7.98 2.40
N LYS A 33 2.04 8.33 1.15
CA LYS A 33 2.70 9.60 0.83
C LYS A 33 1.79 10.80 1.12
N THR A 34 0.50 10.73 0.79
CA THR A 34 -0.45 11.82 1.05
C THR A 34 -0.61 12.09 2.55
N VAL A 35 -0.69 11.04 3.38
CA VAL A 35 -0.72 11.19 4.84
C VAL A 35 0.54 11.88 5.35
N ARG A 36 1.73 11.46 4.87
CA ARG A 36 3.00 12.11 5.25
C ARG A 36 3.08 13.57 4.83
N ALA A 37 2.64 13.90 3.62
CA ALA A 37 2.61 15.29 3.15
C ALA A 37 1.68 16.17 4.02
N ASN A 38 0.53 15.63 4.44
CA ASN A 38 -0.39 16.36 5.33
C ASN A 38 0.15 16.52 6.76
N ILE A 39 0.92 15.53 7.24
CA ILE A 39 1.65 15.61 8.51
C ILE A 39 2.71 16.72 8.44
N GLU A 40 3.50 16.76 7.36
CA GLU A 40 4.51 17.79 7.12
C GLU A 40 3.89 19.20 7.01
N SER A 41 2.70 19.30 6.42
CA SER A 41 1.94 20.56 6.28
C SER A 41 1.21 21.00 7.56
N GLN A 42 1.39 20.29 8.68
CA GLN A 42 0.76 20.53 9.99
C GLN A 42 -0.78 20.65 10.00
N ASN A 43 -1.47 20.15 8.97
CA ASN A 43 -2.93 20.21 8.92
C ASN A 43 -3.55 18.95 9.54
N LYS A 44 -3.94 19.06 10.82
CA LYS A 44 -4.44 17.95 11.64
C LYS A 44 -5.71 17.30 11.09
N GLU A 45 -6.68 18.11 10.66
CA GLU A 45 -7.95 17.62 10.12
C GLU A 45 -7.74 16.81 8.83
N LYS A 46 -6.98 17.38 7.88
CA LYS A 46 -6.65 16.70 6.61
C LYS A 46 -5.80 15.46 6.83
N ALA A 47 -4.92 15.45 7.84
CA ALA A 47 -4.12 14.29 8.19
C ALA A 47 -4.99 13.15 8.72
N ILE A 48 -5.99 13.42 9.57
CA ILE A 48 -6.93 12.43 10.09
C ILE A 48 -7.78 11.84 8.97
N GLU A 49 -8.36 12.68 8.10
CA GLU A 49 -9.18 12.22 6.98
C GLU A 49 -8.37 11.34 6.01
N SER A 50 -7.14 11.76 5.70
CA SER A 50 -6.24 11.00 4.82
C SER A 50 -5.80 9.69 5.46
N LEU A 51 -5.62 9.66 6.79
CA LEU A 51 -5.26 8.45 7.52
C LEU A 51 -6.39 7.41 7.48
N GLN A 52 -7.65 7.83 7.59
CA GLN A 52 -8.81 6.93 7.44
C GLN A 52 -8.83 6.30 6.04
N LYS A 53 -8.64 7.11 4.98
CA LYS A 53 -8.54 6.63 3.59
C LYS A 53 -7.37 5.66 3.41
N ALA A 54 -6.20 5.99 3.96
CA ALA A 54 -5.01 5.15 3.88
C ALA A 54 -5.19 3.80 4.59
N ASN A 55 -5.86 3.77 5.75
CA ASN A 55 -6.16 2.53 6.47
C ASN A 55 -7.02 1.57 5.63
N LYS A 56 -8.08 2.08 5.00
CA LYS A 56 -8.96 1.28 4.11
C LYS A 56 -8.17 0.66 2.95
N VAL A 57 -7.26 1.43 2.35
CA VAL A 57 -6.41 0.97 1.24
C VAL A 57 -5.41 -0.09 1.72
N LEU A 58 -4.75 0.13 2.86
CA LEU A 58 -3.79 -0.81 3.44
C LEU A 58 -4.43 -2.16 3.77
N ASP A 59 -5.61 -2.15 4.40
CA ASP A 59 -6.31 -3.37 4.76
C ASP A 59 -6.83 -4.12 3.53
N SER A 60 -7.34 -3.40 2.53
CA SER A 60 -7.73 -4.00 1.25
C SER A 60 -6.55 -4.66 0.53
N ALA A 61 -5.37 -4.03 0.56
CA ALA A 61 -4.15 -4.56 -0.03
C ALA A 61 -3.61 -5.78 0.73
N ALA A 62 -3.75 -5.79 2.05
CA ALA A 62 -3.39 -6.92 2.90
C ALA A 62 -4.31 -8.14 2.66
N SER A 63 -5.62 -7.93 2.57
CA SER A 63 -6.60 -8.98 2.27
C SER A 63 -6.34 -9.63 0.90
N LYS A 64 -5.96 -8.82 -0.10
CA LYS A 64 -5.57 -9.32 -1.43
C LYS A 64 -4.19 -9.99 -1.44
N LYS A 65 -3.46 -10.03 -0.33
CA LYS A 65 -2.06 -10.52 -0.22
C LYS A 65 -1.07 -9.74 -1.11
N VAL A 66 -1.33 -8.46 -1.37
CA VAL A 66 -0.38 -7.57 -2.08
C VAL A 66 0.78 -7.20 -1.15
N ILE A 67 0.43 -6.93 0.10
CA ILE A 67 1.35 -6.66 1.21
C ILE A 67 1.06 -7.65 2.33
N HIS A 68 2.08 -7.98 3.13
CA HIS A 68 1.89 -8.84 4.28
C HIS A 68 1.05 -8.14 5.36
N LYS A 69 0.21 -8.88 6.09
CA LYS A 69 -0.64 -8.33 7.17
C LYS A 69 0.19 -7.55 8.20
N ASN A 70 1.35 -8.10 8.60
CA ASN A 70 2.26 -7.43 9.54
C ASN A 70 2.85 -6.13 8.97
N ALA A 71 3.10 -6.07 7.66
CA ALA A 71 3.59 -4.85 7.01
C ALA A 71 2.51 -3.77 6.96
N ALA A 72 1.25 -4.15 6.73
CA ALA A 72 0.11 -3.26 6.82
C ALA A 72 -0.06 -2.74 8.26
N ALA A 73 -0.11 -3.63 9.26
CA ALA A 73 -0.24 -3.28 10.67
C ALA A 73 0.89 -2.34 11.15
N ARG A 74 2.14 -2.62 10.78
CA ARG A 74 3.30 -1.78 11.09
C ARG A 74 3.17 -0.38 10.47
N THR A 75 2.71 -0.29 9.22
CA THR A 75 2.52 1.00 8.54
C THR A 75 1.40 1.80 9.22
N LYS A 76 0.26 1.17 9.53
CA LYS A 76 -0.85 1.81 10.26
C LYS A 76 -0.39 2.37 11.60
N SER A 77 0.29 1.54 12.41
CA SER A 77 0.80 1.94 13.73
C SER A 77 1.73 3.16 13.65
N ARG A 78 2.66 3.18 12.67
CA ARG A 78 3.58 4.31 12.49
C ARG A 78 2.87 5.60 12.07
N LEU A 79 1.92 5.52 11.13
CA LEU A 79 1.16 6.70 10.70
C LEU A 79 0.28 7.25 11.81
N SER A 80 -0.42 6.39 12.55
CA SER A 80 -1.23 6.82 13.70
C SER A 80 -0.39 7.49 14.79
N LYS A 81 0.82 6.98 15.07
CA LYS A 81 1.74 7.64 16.02
C LYS A 81 2.16 9.02 15.53
N ALA A 82 2.52 9.15 14.25
CA ALA A 82 2.94 10.43 13.67
C ALA A 82 1.80 11.47 13.66
N VAL A 83 0.58 11.08 13.31
CA VAL A 83 -0.59 11.98 13.38
C VAL A 83 -0.91 12.38 14.83
N LYS A 84 -0.75 11.47 15.80
CA LYS A 84 -0.94 11.79 17.22
C LYS A 84 0.11 12.76 17.77
N GLN A 85 1.33 12.75 17.23
CA GLN A 85 2.40 13.66 17.64
C GLN A 85 2.20 15.09 17.13
N LEU A 86 1.34 15.30 16.12
CA LEU A 86 0.78 16.61 15.80
C LEU A 86 -0.24 16.98 16.88
N ASN A 87 0.27 17.52 18.00
CA ASN A 87 -0.57 18.19 18.99
C ASN A 87 -1.13 19.47 18.38
#